data_AF-A0A654U5N3-F1
#
_entry.id   AF-A0A654U5N3-F1
#
_cell.length_a   1.000
_cell.length_b   1.000
_cell.length_c   1.000
_cell.angle_alpha   90.00
_cell.angle_beta   90.00
_cell.angle_gamma   90.00
#
_symmetry.space_group_name_H-M   'P 1'
#
loop_
_entity.id
_entity.type
_entity.pdbx_description
1 polymer ?
#
loop_
_entity_poly.entity_id
_entity_poly.type
_entity_poly.pdbx_seq_one_letter_code
_entity_poly.pdbx_strand_id
1 'polypeptide(L)'
;MELALTGDNLPAERAHELGLVNVLAEPGTALDAAIALAEKITANGPLAVVATKRIITESRGWSPDTMFAEQMKILVPVFTSNDAKEGAIAFAERRRPRWTGT
;
A
#
# COMPACT_ATOMS: atom_id res chain seq x y z
N MET A 1 -0.99 -4.02 24.43
CA MET A 1 -0.17 -4.49 25.57
C MET A 1 -0.54 -5.90 25.97
N GLU A 2 -1.82 -6.25 26.12
CA GLU A 2 -2.32 -7.60 26.50
C GLU A 2 -1.52 -8.77 25.89
N LEU A 3 -1.56 -8.95 24.56
CA LEU A 3 -0.85 -10.05 23.88
C LEU A 3 0.66 -10.10 24.17
N ALA A 4 1.30 -8.94 24.31
CA ALA A 4 2.74 -8.86 24.60
C ALA A 4 3.09 -9.21 26.05
N LEU A 5 2.12 -9.12 26.96
CA LEU A 5 2.29 -9.39 28.39
C LEU A 5 1.82 -10.79 28.79
N THR A 6 0.83 -11.36 28.09
CA THR A 6 0.28 -12.69 28.41
C THR A 6 0.94 -13.81 27.60
N GLY A 7 1.36 -13.53 26.36
CA GLY A 7 1.89 -14.55 25.46
C GLY A 7 0.85 -15.56 24.98
N ASP A 8 -0.44 -15.25 25.11
CA ASP A 8 -1.52 -16.13 24.67
C ASP A 8 -1.53 -16.31 23.15
N ASN A 9 -2.05 -17.45 22.70
CA ASN A 9 -2.30 -17.69 21.29
C ASN A 9 -3.36 -16.74 20.76
N LEU A 10 -3.12 -16.17 19.57
CA LEU A 10 -4.06 -15.30 18.87
C LEU A 10 -4.66 -16.04 17.66
N PRO A 11 -5.95 -16.41 17.69
CA PRO A 11 -6.64 -16.97 16.53
C PRO A 11 -6.66 -16.02 15.33
N ALA A 12 -6.71 -16.56 14.12
CA ALA A 12 -6.63 -15.78 12.88
C ALA A 12 -7.80 -14.78 12.76
N GLU A 13 -9.01 -15.22 13.09
CA GLU A 13 -10.23 -14.40 13.08
C GLU A 13 -10.07 -13.19 13.99
N ARG A 14 -9.54 -13.40 15.20
CA ARG A 14 -9.29 -12.33 16.15
C ARG A 14 -8.18 -11.40 15.67
N ALA A 15 -7.12 -11.94 15.07
CA ALA A 15 -6.07 -11.12 14.46
C ALA A 15 -6.62 -10.22 13.33
N HIS A 16 -7.60 -10.71 12.57
CA HIS A 16 -8.27 -9.94 11.54
C HIS A 16 -9.13 -8.80 12.11
N GLU A 17 -9.95 -9.09 13.12
CA GLU A 17 -10.75 -8.07 13.83
C GLU A 17 -9.89 -6.96 14.45
N LEU A 18 -8.71 -7.30 14.96
CA LEU A 18 -7.75 -6.36 15.54
C LEU A 18 -6.96 -5.57 14.48
N GLY A 19 -7.11 -5.89 13.19
CA GLY A 19 -6.36 -5.26 12.11
C GLY A 19 -4.89 -5.69 12.03
N LEU A 20 -4.49 -6.76 12.72
CA LEU A 20 -3.15 -7.35 12.60
C LEU A 20 -3.00 -8.10 11.27
N VAL A 21 -4.09 -8.71 10.79
CA VAL A 21 -4.17 -9.40 9.50
C VAL A 21 -5.26 -8.77 8.65
N ASN A 22 -4.97 -8.46 7.38
CA ASN A 22 -5.92 -7.78 6.51
C ASN A 22 -6.90 -8.71 5.79
N VAL A 23 -6.53 -9.98 5.56
CA VAL A 23 -7.30 -10.95 4.78
C VAL A 23 -7.18 -12.32 5.43
N LEU A 24 -8.32 -12.97 5.66
CA LEU A 24 -8.39 -14.38 6.03
C LEU A 24 -8.51 -15.25 4.78
N ALA A 25 -7.90 -16.43 4.81
CA ALA A 25 -7.91 -17.39 3.72
C ALA A 25 -8.23 -18.79 4.28
N GLU A 26 -8.85 -19.63 3.46
CA GLU A 26 -9.10 -21.02 3.81
C GLU A 26 -7.77 -21.78 4.03
N PRO A 27 -7.74 -22.80 4.90
CA PRO A 27 -6.55 -23.60 5.13
C PRO A 27 -5.91 -24.09 3.82
N GLY A 28 -4.62 -23.83 3.66
CA GLY A 28 -3.86 -24.18 2.45
C GLY A 28 -3.91 -23.18 1.30
N THR A 29 -4.74 -22.13 1.38
CA THR A 29 -4.93 -21.14 0.29
C THR A 29 -4.29 -19.77 0.56
N ALA A 30 -3.52 -19.65 1.65
CA ALA A 30 -2.91 -18.38 2.06
C ALA A 30 -1.98 -17.78 0.98
N LEU A 31 -1.25 -18.62 0.25
CA LEU A 31 -0.37 -18.17 -0.83
C LEU A 31 -1.18 -17.58 -1.99
N ASP A 32 -2.26 -18.24 -2.41
CA ASP A 32 -3.11 -17.77 -3.51
C ASP A 32 -3.77 -16.44 -3.15
N ALA A 33 -4.27 -16.30 -1.90
CA ALA A 33 -4.81 -15.05 -1.40
C ALA A 33 -3.76 -13.93 -1.37
N ALA A 34 -2.51 -14.24 -0.99
CA ALA A 34 -1.41 -13.29 -0.99
C ALA A 34 -1.02 -12.85 -2.40
N ILE A 35 -0.96 -13.77 -3.36
CA ILE A 35 -0.70 -13.47 -4.78
C ILE A 35 -1.82 -12.61 -5.34
N ALA A 36 -3.08 -12.94 -5.09
CA ALA A 36 -4.22 -12.14 -5.54
C ALA A 36 -4.19 -10.70 -4.96
N LEU A 37 -3.72 -10.52 -3.73
CA LEU A 37 -3.50 -9.19 -3.17
C LEU A 37 -2.32 -8.47 -3.87
N ALA A 38 -1.22 -9.18 -4.12
CA ALA A 38 -0.07 -8.63 -4.84
C ALA A 38 -0.46 -8.15 -6.25
N GLU A 39 -1.26 -8.93 -6.99
CA GLU A 39 -1.78 -8.56 -8.31
C GLU A 39 -2.63 -7.29 -8.27
N LYS A 40 -3.47 -7.11 -7.25
CA LYS A 40 -4.24 -5.87 -7.06
C LYS A 40 -3.31 -4.67 -6.81
N ILE A 41 -2.23 -4.86 -6.07
CA ILE A 41 -1.26 -3.79 -5.79
C ILE A 41 -0.46 -3.44 -7.06
N THR A 42 0.04 -4.45 -7.77
CA THR A 42 0.89 -4.28 -8.97
C THR A 42 0.12 -3.83 -10.20
N ALA A 43 -1.22 -3.86 -10.17
CA ALA A 43 -2.07 -3.22 -11.18
C ALA A 43 -2.00 -1.67 -11.13
N ASN A 44 -1.43 -1.07 -10.07
CA ASN A 44 -1.29 0.38 -9.92
C ASN A 44 0.08 0.87 -10.41
N GLY A 45 0.20 2.19 -10.60
CA GLY A 45 1.46 2.82 -11.01
C GLY A 45 2.61 2.51 -10.04
N PRO A 46 3.72 1.89 -10.48
CA PRO A 46 4.79 1.42 -9.62
C PRO A 46 5.44 2.55 -8.82
N LEU A 47 5.62 3.74 -9.41
CA LEU A 47 6.15 4.90 -8.71
C LEU A 47 5.23 5.35 -7.57
N ALA A 48 3.91 5.34 -7.80
CA ALA A 48 2.92 5.71 -6.79
C ALA A 48 2.87 4.69 -5.63
N VAL A 49 2.96 3.38 -5.93
CA VAL A 49 3.01 2.32 -4.91
C VAL A 49 4.24 2.49 -4.02
N VAL A 50 5.42 2.70 -4.61
CA VAL A 50 6.67 2.91 -3.87
C VAL A 50 6.59 4.17 -3.01
N ALA A 51 6.15 5.30 -3.59
CA ALA A 51 6.02 6.57 -2.88
C ALA A 51 5.04 6.48 -1.70
N THR A 52 3.87 5.84 -1.91
CA THR A 52 2.86 5.66 -0.86
C THR A 52 3.41 4.86 0.30
N LYS A 53 4.07 3.72 0.02
CA LYS A 53 4.70 2.89 1.06
C LYS A 53 5.76 3.68 1.84
N ARG A 54 6.57 4.48 1.14
CA ARG A 54 7.61 5.32 1.74
C ARG A 54 7.01 6.37 2.68
N ILE A 55 6.00 7.11 2.23
CA ILE A 55 5.30 8.13 3.04
C ILE A 55 4.70 7.50 4.30
N ILE A 56 3.97 6.38 4.18
CA ILE A 56 3.35 5.70 5.34
C ILE A 56 4.40 5.24 6.36
N THR A 57 5.56 4.79 5.88
CA THR A 57 6.63 4.30 6.75
C THR A 57 7.36 5.44 7.46
N GLU A 58 7.76 6.47 6.70
CA GLU A 58 8.58 7.58 7.21
C GLU A 58 7.77 8.58 8.03
N SER A 59 6.48 8.78 7.71
CA SER A 59 5.60 9.74 8.40
C SER A 59 5.45 9.52 9.90
N ARG A 60 5.69 8.30 10.39
CA ARG A 60 5.69 7.98 11.82
C ARG A 60 6.71 8.79 12.63
N GLY A 61 7.77 9.30 11.97
CA GLY A 61 8.81 10.11 12.59
C GLY A 61 8.75 11.60 12.26
N TRP A 62 7.78 12.05 11.45
CA TRP A 62 7.70 13.46 11.04
C TRP A 62 7.01 14.30 12.10
N SER A 63 7.44 15.55 12.26
CA SER A 63 6.70 16.50 13.08
C SER A 63 5.47 17.02 12.34
N PRO A 64 4.40 17.42 13.05
CA PRO A 64 3.22 17.98 12.39
C PRO A 64 3.51 19.20 11.51
N ASP A 65 4.48 20.02 11.90
CA ASP A 65 4.85 21.25 11.19
C ASP A 65 5.58 20.96 9.87
N THR A 66 6.26 19.81 9.75
CA THR A 66 7.05 19.45 8.56
C THR A 66 6.43 18.33 7.73
N MET A 67 5.39 17.64 8.21
CA MET A 67 4.86 16.43 7.58
C MET A 67 4.51 16.63 6.09
N PHE A 68 3.89 17.76 5.74
CA PHE A 68 3.48 18.04 4.37
C PHE A 68 4.69 18.37 3.49
N ALA A 69 5.68 19.09 4.03
CA ALA A 69 6.91 19.39 3.30
C ALA A 69 7.69 18.09 2.99
N GLU A 70 7.81 17.18 3.96
CA GLU A 70 8.45 15.87 3.75
C GLU A 70 7.67 15.01 2.75
N GLN A 71 6.34 14.96 2.87
CA GLN A 71 5.48 14.27 1.92
C GLN A 71 5.68 14.79 0.49
N MET A 72 5.74 16.11 0.29
CA MET A 72 5.87 16.71 -1.03
C MET A 72 7.18 16.37 -1.73
N LYS A 73 8.29 16.21 -0.98
CA LYS A 73 9.57 15.75 -1.55
C LYS A 73 9.47 14.38 -2.22
N ILE A 74 8.59 13.51 -1.71
CA ILE A 74 8.35 12.16 -2.24
C ILE A 74 7.28 12.19 -3.32
N LEU A 75 6.24 13.00 -3.12
CA LEU A 75 5.04 13.01 -3.95
C LEU A 75 5.23 13.75 -5.28
N VAL A 76 5.94 14.87 -5.29
CA VAL A 76 6.11 15.73 -6.48
C VAL A 76 6.72 14.96 -7.67
N PRO A 77 7.82 14.19 -7.52
CA PRO A 77 8.37 13.40 -8.63
C PRO A 77 7.36 12.44 -9.27
N VAL A 78 6.47 11.85 -8.46
CA VAL A 78 5.42 10.96 -8.96
C VAL A 78 4.41 11.71 -9.82
N PHE A 79 3.96 12.89 -9.39
CA PHE A 79 3.00 13.69 -10.18
C PHE A 79 3.55 14.17 -11.52
N THR A 80 4.87 14.33 -11.64
CA THR A 80 5.52 14.74 -12.89
C THR A 80 5.91 13.57 -13.80
N SER A 81 5.69 12.33 -13.36
CA SER A 81 6.08 11.11 -14.07
C SER A 81 5.23 10.83 -15.32
N ASN A 82 5.72 9.97 -16.21
CA ASN A 82 4.94 9.44 -17.32
C ASN A 82 3.79 8.55 -16.81
N ASP A 83 3.99 7.83 -15.71
CA ASP A 83 2.92 7.04 -15.09
C ASP A 83 1.75 7.91 -14.63
N ALA A 84 1.98 9.09 -14.05
CA ALA A 84 0.89 10.00 -13.68
C ALA A 84 0.07 10.47 -14.90
N LYS A 85 0.76 10.79 -16.00
CA LYS A 85 0.10 11.17 -17.28
C LYS A 85 -0.70 10.00 -17.86
N GLU A 86 -0.10 8.82 -17.92
CA GLU A 86 -0.75 7.61 -18.41
C GLU A 86 -1.97 7.23 -17.56
N GLY A 87 -1.90 7.37 -16.24
CA GLY A 87 -3.04 7.13 -15.36
C GLY A 87 -4.23 8.02 -15.67
N ALA A 88 -3.99 9.31 -15.89
CA ALA A 88 -5.03 10.26 -16.27
C ALA A 88 -5.63 9.95 -17.66
N ILE A 89 -4.77 9.62 -18.65
CA ILE A 89 -5.21 9.26 -20.01
C ILE A 89 -6.02 7.96 -19.99
N ALA A 90 -5.51 6.90 -19.37
CA ALA A 90 -6.17 5.60 -19.31
C ALA A 90 -7.53 5.68 -18.61
N PHE A 91 -7.64 6.50 -17.55
CA PHE A 91 -8.91 6.79 -16.89
C PHE A 91 -9.89 7.50 -17.83
N ALA A 92 -9.47 8.56 -18.51
CA ALA A 92 -10.31 9.29 -19.46
C ALA A 92 -10.79 8.41 -20.63
N GLU A 93 -9.92 7.53 -21.12
CA GLU A 93 -10.20 6.59 -22.21
C GLU A 93 -10.89 5.30 -21.76
N ARG A 94 -11.15 5.13 -20.45
CA ARG A 94 -11.76 3.92 -19.84
C ARG A 94 -11.04 2.62 -20.23
N ARG A 95 -9.71 2.67 -20.32
CA ARG A 95 -8.87 1.51 -20.61
C ARG A 95 -7.94 1.19 -19.44
N ARG A 96 -7.32 0.01 -19.48
CA ARG A 96 -6.25 -0.31 -18.52
C ARG A 96 -5.01 0.55 -18.81
N PRO A 97 -4.34 1.08 -17.78
CA PRO A 97 -3.10 1.83 -17.92
C PRO A 97 -1.92 0.90 -18.27
N ARG A 98 -0.92 1.46 -18.94
CA ARG A 98 0.35 0.82 -19.28
C ARG A 98 1.48 1.54 -18.54
N TRP A 99 1.77 1.07 -17.34
CA TRP A 99 2.83 1.63 -16.51
C TRP A 99 4.22 1.34 -17.08
N THR A 100 5.09 2.33 -17.00
CA THR A 100 6.50 2.21 -17.42
C THR A 100 7.46 2.43 -16.26
N GLY A 101 6.99 2.97 -15.13
CA GLY A 101 7.84 3.28 -13.98
C GLY A 101 8.77 4.46 -14.22
N THR A 102 8.37 5.38 -15.11
CA THR A 102 9.13 6.57 -15.50
C THR A 102 8.30 7.83 -15.36
#